data_AF-E3NSH2-F1
#
_entry.id   AF-E3NSH2-F1
#
_cell.length_a   1.000
_cell.length_b   1.000
_cell.length_c   1.000
_cell.angle_alpha   90.00
_cell.angle_beta   90.00
_cell.angle_gamma   90.00
#
_symmetry.space_group_name_H-M   'P 1'
#
loop_
_entity.id
_entity.type
_entity.pdbx_description
1 polymer ?
#
loop_
_entity_poly.entity_id
_entity_poly.type
_entity_poly.pdbx_seq_one_letter_code
_entity_poly.pdbx_strand_id
1 'polypeptide(L)'
;MIKNVTCLTISDESTDIQSKRILNTFKNLNKLTLYGNPFEETCEVRKLFIQNFGKIRFSGIYSLDDMLLVNSEKAKFTHPISPNQFNQFVKHWIRGSNPRLQRMSLSIDETDSVSRDVLLKGIRCVDVAKKEQLEICRKHKIVSDDMVEIRRKDGTPAVIAVNERRHFLNVHFVVLY
;
A
#
# COMPACT_ATOMS: atom_id res chain seq x y z
N MET A 1 -21.70 -21.75 14.54
CA MET A 1 -20.73 -20.67 14.90
C MET A 1 -19.50 -20.86 14.03
N ILE A 2 -19.17 -19.91 13.14
CA ILE A 2 -18.00 -20.02 12.24
C ILE A 2 -16.75 -19.78 13.08
N LYS A 3 -15.98 -20.82 13.39
CA LYS A 3 -14.92 -20.74 14.42
C LYS A 3 -13.56 -20.23 13.92
N ASN A 4 -13.32 -20.09 12.62
CA ASN A 4 -12.01 -19.66 12.11
C ASN A 4 -12.11 -18.79 10.85
N VAL A 5 -12.60 -17.56 10.99
CA VAL A 5 -12.53 -16.56 9.91
C VAL A 5 -11.15 -15.90 9.95
N THR A 6 -10.35 -16.14 8.91
CA THR A 6 -9.02 -15.53 8.74
C THR A 6 -9.00 -14.44 7.67
N CYS A 7 -10.07 -14.33 6.88
CA CYS A 7 -10.22 -13.34 5.83
C CYS A 7 -11.58 -12.66 5.97
N LEU A 8 -11.57 -11.34 6.04
CA LEU A 8 -12.77 -10.53 6.16
C LEU A 8 -12.78 -9.44 5.09
N THR A 9 -13.93 -9.27 4.45
CA THR A 9 -14.22 -8.18 3.53
C THR A 9 -15.49 -7.50 4.01
N ILE A 10 -15.43 -6.19 4.22
CA ILE A 10 -16.58 -5.35 4.56
C ILE A 10 -16.80 -4.39 3.38
N SER A 11 -17.93 -4.55 2.70
CA SER A 11 -18.33 -3.71 1.56
C SER A 11 -18.67 -2.29 2.00
N ASP A 12 -18.67 -1.37 1.05
CA ASP A 12 -19.17 0.00 1.18
C ASP A 12 -20.69 0.08 1.39
N GLU A 13 -21.42 -0.98 1.04
CA GLU A 13 -22.86 -1.13 1.33
C GLU A 13 -23.16 -1.38 2.83
N SER A 14 -22.16 -1.78 3.62
CA SER A 14 -22.34 -2.04 5.05
C SER A 14 -22.39 -0.74 5.83
N THR A 15 -23.36 -0.59 6.74
CA THR A 15 -23.40 0.59 7.62
C THR A 15 -22.22 0.60 8.59
N ASP A 16 -21.80 1.76 9.07
CA ASP A 16 -20.71 1.90 10.04
C ASP A 16 -20.96 1.07 11.32
N ILE A 17 -22.21 1.03 11.77
CA ILE A 17 -22.63 0.23 12.93
C ILE A 17 -22.43 -1.26 12.66
N GLN A 18 -22.82 -1.76 11.49
CA GLN A 18 -22.63 -3.16 11.12
C GLN A 18 -21.14 -3.48 10.99
N SER A 19 -20.38 -2.62 10.30
CA SER A 19 -18.95 -2.77 10.09
C SER A 19 -18.19 -2.86 11.42
N LYS A 20 -18.47 -1.97 12.38
CA LYS A 20 -17.89 -2.00 13.73
C LYS A 20 -18.24 -3.28 14.49
N ARG A 21 -19.50 -3.74 14.42
CA ARG A 21 -19.93 -5.01 15.05
C ARG A 21 -19.19 -6.22 14.48
N ILE A 22 -19.02 -6.27 13.15
CA ILE A 22 -18.31 -7.35 12.46
C ILE A 22 -16.83 -7.36 12.86
N LEU A 23 -16.15 -6.21 12.83
CA LEU A 23 -14.75 -6.08 13.23
C LEU A 23 -14.52 -6.51 14.70
N ASN A 24 -15.49 -6.21 15.57
CA ASN A 24 -15.40 -6.63 16.97
C ASN A 24 -15.63 -8.13 17.18
N THR A 25 -16.30 -8.81 16.25
CA THR A 25 -16.62 -10.23 16.35
C THR A 25 -15.43 -11.13 15.98
N PHE A 26 -14.62 -10.74 14.99
CA PHE A 26 -13.52 -11.56 14.47
C PHE A 26 -12.15 -11.06 14.94
N LYS A 27 -11.48 -11.82 15.82
CA LYS A 27 -10.20 -11.42 16.44
C LYS A 27 -8.94 -11.94 15.74
N ASN A 28 -9.04 -13.04 14.98
CA ASN A 28 -7.89 -13.73 14.39
C ASN A 28 -7.81 -13.53 12.86
N LEU A 29 -7.97 -12.28 12.43
CA LEU A 29 -7.92 -11.95 11.01
C LEU A 29 -6.46 -11.94 10.53
N ASN A 30 -6.21 -12.60 9.40
CA ASN A 30 -4.94 -12.51 8.66
C ASN A 30 -5.08 -11.57 7.45
N LYS A 31 -6.29 -11.47 6.89
CA LYS A 31 -6.59 -10.63 5.74
C LYS A 31 -7.81 -9.76 6.03
N LEU A 32 -7.67 -8.46 5.82
CA LEU A 32 -8.76 -7.50 5.99
C LEU A 32 -8.93 -6.65 4.74
N THR A 33 -10.17 -6.51 4.27
CA THR A 33 -10.55 -5.55 3.24
C THR A 33 -11.67 -4.66 3.77
N LEU A 34 -11.42 -3.36 3.78
CA LEU A 34 -12.38 -2.32 4.14
C LEU A 34 -12.57 -1.37 2.96
N TYR A 35 -13.79 -1.30 2.43
CA TYR A 35 -14.13 -0.38 1.33
C TYR A 35 -14.46 1.05 1.80
N GLY A 36 -14.58 1.26 3.11
CA GLY A 36 -14.71 2.58 3.73
C GLY A 36 -14.09 2.60 5.12
N ASN A 37 -14.03 3.78 5.73
CA ASN A 37 -13.68 3.92 7.14
C ASN A 37 -14.96 3.93 7.99
N PRO A 38 -15.27 2.87 8.77
CA PRO A 38 -16.48 2.82 9.57
C PRO A 38 -16.36 3.58 10.91
N PHE A 39 -15.23 4.24 11.14
CA PHE A 39 -14.91 4.95 12.37
C PHE A 39 -14.98 6.46 12.17
N GLU A 40 -15.72 7.14 13.04
CA GLU A 40 -15.78 8.60 13.11
C GLU A 40 -14.43 9.18 13.55
N GLU A 41 -13.78 8.51 14.51
CA GLU A 41 -12.45 8.89 14.97
C GLU A 41 -11.36 8.18 14.16
N THR A 42 -10.44 8.97 13.59
CA THR A 42 -9.27 8.47 12.85
C THR A 42 -8.35 7.59 13.69
N CYS A 43 -8.38 7.72 15.03
CA CYS A 43 -7.56 6.91 15.92
C CYS A 43 -7.94 5.41 15.89
N GLU A 44 -9.20 5.08 15.57
CA GLU A 44 -9.68 3.70 15.64
C GLU A 44 -9.25 2.88 14.43
N VAL A 45 -9.30 3.46 13.23
CA VAL A 45 -8.80 2.78 12.03
C VAL A 45 -7.30 2.50 12.12
N ARG A 46 -6.53 3.37 12.80
CA ARG A 46 -5.10 3.16 13.06
C ARG A 46 -4.81 1.92 13.89
N LYS A 47 -5.72 1.53 14.81
CA LYS A 47 -5.63 0.26 15.55
C LYS A 47 -5.65 -0.95 14.62
N LEU A 48 -6.18 -0.82 13.40
CA LEU A 48 -6.13 -1.86 12.37
C LEU A 48 -4.80 -1.83 11.60
N PHE A 49 -4.25 -0.65 11.27
CA PHE A 49 -3.00 -0.55 10.51
C PHE A 49 -1.78 -1.11 11.26
N ILE A 50 -1.73 -0.93 12.58
CA ILE A 50 -0.64 -1.46 13.42
C ILE A 50 -0.68 -2.99 13.59
N GLN A 51 -1.78 -3.64 13.20
CA GLN A 51 -1.90 -5.09 13.30
C GLN A 51 -1.07 -5.82 12.26
N ASN A 52 -0.64 -7.01 12.66
CA ASN A 52 0.27 -7.91 11.98
C ASN A 52 -0.41 -8.74 10.86
N PHE A 53 -1.21 -8.11 9.99
CA PHE A 53 -1.91 -8.82 8.92
C PHE A 53 -0.95 -9.33 7.82
N GLY A 54 -1.24 -10.50 7.26
CA GLY A 54 -0.64 -10.92 6.00
C GLY A 54 -1.12 -10.05 4.82
N LYS A 55 -2.33 -9.46 4.91
CA LYS A 55 -2.79 -8.47 3.93
C LYS A 55 -3.84 -7.51 4.49
N ILE A 56 -3.68 -6.22 4.21
CA ILE A 56 -4.71 -5.21 4.40
C ILE A 56 -5.07 -4.53 3.07
N ARG A 57 -6.36 -4.29 2.84
CA ARG A 57 -6.88 -3.42 1.80
C ARG A 57 -7.78 -2.37 2.43
N PHE A 58 -7.54 -1.12 2.10
CA PHE A 58 -8.27 0.02 2.66
C PHE A 58 -8.59 1.03 1.56
N SER A 59 -9.87 1.36 1.42
CA SER A 59 -10.35 2.28 0.38
C SER A 59 -10.81 3.64 0.92
N GLY A 60 -10.85 3.82 2.24
CA GLY A 60 -11.13 5.11 2.87
C GLY A 60 -9.98 6.11 2.71
N ILE A 61 -10.19 7.35 3.15
CA ILE A 61 -9.14 8.40 3.16
C ILE A 61 -8.07 8.02 4.18
N TYR A 62 -6.79 8.16 3.81
CA TYR A 62 -5.65 7.90 4.67
C TYR A 62 -4.56 8.95 4.48
N SER A 63 -3.77 9.15 5.53
CA SER A 63 -2.63 10.06 5.56
C SER A 63 -1.31 9.31 5.35
N LEU A 64 -0.21 10.07 5.22
CA LEU A 64 1.15 9.50 5.24
C LEU A 64 1.40 8.71 6.53
N ASP A 65 1.01 9.25 7.68
CA ASP A 65 1.20 8.57 8.97
C ASP A 65 0.48 7.23 9.01
N ASP A 66 -0.72 7.15 8.43
CA ASP A 66 -1.46 5.90 8.34
C ASP A 66 -0.73 4.86 7.48
N MET A 67 -0.09 5.26 6.38
CA MET A 67 0.78 4.38 5.58
C MET A 67 2.00 3.90 6.39
N LEU A 68 2.61 4.78 7.19
CA LEU A 68 3.77 4.46 8.02
C LEU A 68 3.43 3.55 9.20
N LEU A 69 2.18 3.59 9.68
CA LEU A 69 1.67 2.69 10.72
C LEU A 69 1.41 1.26 10.21
N VAL A 70 1.29 1.06 8.90
CA VAL A 70 0.99 -0.27 8.34
C VAL A 70 2.09 -1.27 8.71
N ASN A 71 1.71 -2.26 9.51
CA ASN A 71 2.59 -3.36 9.90
C ASN A 71 2.26 -4.68 9.18
N SER A 72 1.52 -4.58 8.06
CA SER A 72 1.12 -5.73 7.25
C SER A 72 2.18 -6.12 6.22
N GLU A 73 2.22 -7.40 5.83
CA GLU A 73 3.11 -7.86 4.74
C GLU A 73 2.70 -7.28 3.38
N LYS A 74 1.39 -7.17 3.15
CA LYS A 74 0.83 -6.65 1.90
C LYS A 74 -0.20 -5.57 2.20
N ALA A 75 -0.05 -4.43 1.56
CA ALA A 75 -0.98 -3.30 1.69
C ALA A 75 -1.56 -2.93 0.32
N LYS A 76 -2.86 -2.68 0.28
CA LYS A 76 -3.50 -2.08 -0.90
C LYS A 76 -4.36 -0.90 -0.47
N PHE A 77 -3.97 0.28 -0.91
CA PHE A 77 -4.73 1.49 -0.74
C PHE A 77 -5.36 1.90 -2.07
N THR A 78 -6.59 2.43 -2.04
CA THR A 78 -7.25 2.85 -3.29
C THR A 78 -7.65 4.31 -3.34
N HIS A 79 -7.77 4.99 -2.19
CA HIS A 79 -7.91 6.44 -2.20
C HIS A 79 -6.61 7.07 -2.75
N PRO A 80 -6.67 7.96 -3.74
CA PRO A 80 -5.47 8.61 -4.27
C PRO A 80 -4.73 9.42 -3.21
N ILE A 81 -3.40 9.48 -3.33
CA ILE A 81 -2.55 10.38 -2.55
C ILE A 81 -1.79 11.34 -3.45
N SER A 82 -1.22 12.39 -2.86
CA SER A 82 -0.32 13.28 -3.59
C SER A 82 1.03 12.61 -3.89
N PRO A 83 1.72 13.02 -4.97
CA PRO A 83 3.09 12.59 -5.26
C PRO A 83 4.06 12.85 -4.09
N ASN A 84 3.86 13.97 -3.38
CA ASN A 84 4.68 14.33 -2.23
C ASN A 84 4.51 13.37 -1.06
N GLN A 85 3.28 12.92 -0.76
CA GLN A 85 3.04 11.90 0.27
C GLN A 85 3.75 10.58 -0.09
N PHE A 86 3.68 10.15 -1.34
CA PHE A 86 4.41 8.96 -1.77
C PHE A 86 5.93 9.12 -1.65
N ASN A 87 6.48 10.25 -2.10
CA ASN A 87 7.90 10.54 -1.97
C ASN A 87 8.39 10.46 -0.51
N GLN A 88 7.62 11.05 0.41
CA GLN A 88 7.92 10.99 1.84
C GLN A 88 7.84 9.56 2.37
N PHE A 89 6.81 8.79 2.01
CA PHE A 89 6.72 7.38 2.37
C PHE A 89 7.97 6.60 1.96
N VAL A 90 8.43 6.75 0.71
CA VAL A 90 9.64 6.05 0.22
C VAL A 90 10.88 6.46 1.01
N LYS A 91 11.05 7.75 1.33
CA LYS A 91 12.15 8.24 2.18
C LYS A 91 12.13 7.62 3.58
N HIS A 92 10.95 7.49 4.18
CA HIS A 92 10.78 6.82 5.47
C HIS A 92 11.08 5.32 5.38
N TRP A 93 10.59 4.63 4.34
CA TRP A 93 10.90 3.23 4.12
C TRP A 93 12.41 2.99 3.95
N ILE A 94 13.11 3.85 3.19
CA ILE A 94 14.56 3.80 3.04
C ILE A 94 15.28 3.94 4.38
N ARG A 95 14.71 4.70 5.33
CA ARG A 95 15.24 4.88 6.69
C ARG A 95 14.89 3.74 7.65
N GLY A 96 14.08 2.77 7.22
CA GLY A 96 13.75 1.56 8.00
C GLY A 96 12.28 1.45 8.43
N SER A 97 11.40 2.38 8.05
CA SER A 97 9.96 2.25 8.34
C SER A 97 9.33 1.06 7.62
N ASN A 98 8.25 0.50 8.21
CA ASN A 98 7.50 -0.65 7.69
C ASN A 98 8.38 -1.90 7.42
N PRO A 99 9.00 -2.49 8.45
CA PRO A 99 9.94 -3.61 8.29
C PRO A 99 9.29 -4.89 7.74
N ARG A 100 8.00 -5.11 8.00
CA ARG A 100 7.24 -6.26 7.49
C ARG A 100 6.74 -6.11 6.06
N LEU A 101 6.72 -4.90 5.53
CA LEU A 101 6.09 -4.62 4.24
C LEU A 101 6.88 -5.27 3.12
N GLN A 102 6.22 -6.18 2.39
CA GLN A 102 6.76 -6.85 1.21
C GLN A 102 6.19 -6.28 -0.09
N ARG A 103 4.94 -5.80 -0.04
CA ARG A 103 4.26 -5.23 -1.20
C ARG A 103 3.25 -4.16 -0.81
N MET A 104 3.28 -3.03 -1.49
CA MET A 104 2.24 -2.01 -1.43
C MET A 104 1.74 -1.66 -2.83
N SER A 105 0.43 -1.47 -2.96
CA SER A 105 -0.15 -0.83 -4.15
C SER A 105 -1.01 0.34 -3.73
N LEU A 106 -0.88 1.47 -4.42
CA LEU A 106 -1.63 2.69 -4.15
C LEU A 106 -1.85 3.49 -5.45
N SER A 107 -2.82 4.39 -5.41
CA SER A 107 -3.07 5.34 -6.48
C SER A 107 -2.49 6.70 -6.11
N ILE A 108 -1.92 7.39 -7.09
CA ILE A 108 -1.45 8.77 -6.97
C ILE A 108 -2.32 9.62 -7.87
N ASP A 109 -2.80 10.74 -7.33
CA ASP A 109 -3.61 11.69 -8.07
C ASP A 109 -2.76 12.33 -9.18
N GLU A 110 -3.27 12.28 -10.41
CA GLU A 110 -2.54 12.63 -11.63
C GLU A 110 -3.05 13.95 -12.22
N THR A 111 -3.38 14.92 -11.37
CA THR A 111 -3.95 16.20 -11.82
C THR A 111 -3.09 16.94 -12.85
N ASP A 112 -1.76 16.72 -12.86
CA ASP A 112 -0.82 17.52 -13.66
C ASP A 112 0.31 16.71 -14.33
N SER A 113 0.07 15.46 -14.78
CA SER A 113 1.11 14.60 -15.39
C SER A 113 2.34 14.45 -14.48
N VAL A 114 2.23 13.61 -13.46
CA VAL A 114 3.26 13.50 -12.42
C VAL A 114 4.47 12.78 -13.00
N SER A 115 5.56 13.53 -13.23
CA SER A 115 6.82 12.94 -13.70
C SER A 115 7.47 12.08 -12.60
N ARG A 116 8.24 11.07 -13.03
CA ARG A 116 9.07 10.24 -12.14
C ARG A 116 10.00 11.10 -11.28
N ASP A 117 10.53 12.19 -11.82
CA ASP A 117 11.42 13.12 -11.12
C ASP A 117 10.74 13.81 -9.93
N VAL A 118 9.46 14.15 -10.06
CA VAL A 118 8.67 14.69 -8.95
C VAL A 118 8.41 13.60 -7.92
N LEU A 119 8.02 12.41 -8.38
CA LEU A 119 7.67 11.28 -7.52
C LEU A 119 8.85 10.82 -6.64
N LEU A 120 10.03 10.76 -7.23
CA LEU A 120 11.24 10.21 -6.60
C LEU A 120 12.30 11.29 -6.31
N LYS A 121 11.89 12.57 -6.24
CA LYS A 121 12.78 13.68 -5.95
C LYS A 121 13.66 13.44 -4.72
N GLY A 122 14.98 13.48 -4.95
CA GLY A 122 16.00 13.30 -3.92
C GLY A 122 16.15 11.85 -3.43
N ILE A 123 15.65 10.86 -4.17
CA ILE A 123 15.85 9.43 -3.93
C ILE A 123 16.79 8.89 -5.01
N ARG A 124 17.86 8.21 -4.59
CA ARG A 124 18.72 7.47 -5.52
C ARG A 124 17.97 6.23 -5.99
N CYS A 125 17.76 6.14 -7.30
CA CYS A 125 17.15 5.01 -7.96
C CYS A 125 17.93 4.67 -9.24
N VAL A 126 17.78 3.43 -9.72
CA VAL A 126 18.41 2.93 -10.94
C VAL A 126 17.32 2.28 -11.80
N ASP A 127 17.32 2.56 -13.09
CA ASP A 127 16.40 1.91 -14.02
C ASP A 127 16.65 0.39 -14.05
N VAL A 128 15.56 -0.38 -13.96
CA VAL A 128 15.64 -1.84 -14.03
C VAL A 128 15.73 -2.27 -15.50
N ALA A 129 16.61 -3.23 -15.83
CA ALA A 129 16.75 -3.69 -17.21
C ALA A 129 15.47 -4.36 -17.71
N LYS A 130 15.07 -4.12 -18.98
CA LYS A 130 13.80 -4.63 -19.55
C LYS A 130 13.53 -6.12 -19.29
N LYS A 131 14.55 -6.97 -19.41
CA LYS A 131 14.42 -8.41 -19.14
C LYS A 131 14.02 -8.68 -17.68
N GLU A 132 14.68 -8.01 -16.74
CA GLU A 132 14.39 -8.13 -15.31
C GLU A 132 13.02 -7.54 -14.97
N GLN A 133 12.65 -6.40 -15.59
CA GLN A 133 11.30 -5.85 -15.46
C GLN A 133 10.23 -6.88 -15.85
N LEU A 134 10.39 -7.58 -16.98
CA LEU A 134 9.46 -8.61 -17.43
C LEU A 134 9.33 -9.76 -16.42
N GLU A 135 10.46 -10.19 -15.85
CA GLU A 135 10.48 -11.25 -14.83
C GLU A 135 9.75 -10.82 -13.54
N ILE A 136 10.02 -9.61 -13.06
CA ILE A 136 9.35 -9.01 -11.90
C ILE A 136 7.86 -8.82 -12.18
N CYS A 137 7.50 -8.24 -13.33
CA CYS A 137 6.11 -8.04 -13.74
C CYS A 137 5.34 -9.37 -13.78
N ARG A 138 5.94 -10.43 -14.33
CA ARG A 138 5.36 -11.77 -14.33
C ARG A 138 5.21 -12.34 -12.91
N LYS A 139 6.27 -12.30 -12.08
CA LYS A 139 6.28 -12.84 -10.71
C LYS A 139 5.24 -12.16 -9.83
N HIS A 140 5.14 -10.84 -9.93
CA HIS A 140 4.28 -10.02 -9.07
C HIS A 140 2.92 -9.67 -9.70
N LYS A 141 2.65 -10.13 -10.93
CA LYS A 141 1.42 -9.80 -11.69
C LYS A 141 1.22 -8.28 -11.79
N ILE A 142 2.27 -7.60 -12.21
CA ILE A 142 2.31 -6.15 -12.46
C ILE A 142 2.31 -5.95 -13.98
N VAL A 143 1.64 -4.90 -14.43
CA VAL A 143 1.68 -4.46 -15.83
C VAL A 143 2.32 -3.08 -15.80
N SER A 144 3.58 -2.98 -16.20
CA SER A 144 4.35 -1.74 -16.17
C SER A 144 5.58 -1.90 -17.07
N ASP A 145 5.96 -0.82 -17.74
CA ASP A 145 7.17 -0.62 -18.54
C ASP A 145 8.10 0.47 -17.94
N ASP A 146 7.68 1.04 -16.80
CA ASP A 146 8.44 2.00 -16.00
C ASP A 146 8.71 1.42 -14.61
N MET A 147 9.94 0.99 -14.38
CA MET A 147 10.37 0.39 -13.13
C MET A 147 11.77 0.83 -12.75
N VAL A 148 11.91 1.26 -11.50
CA VAL A 148 13.19 1.60 -10.89
C VAL A 148 13.43 0.79 -9.63
N GLU A 149 14.70 0.47 -9.38
CA GLU A 149 15.17 -0.09 -8.12
C GLU A 149 15.60 1.02 -7.16
N ILE A 150 15.24 0.88 -5.89
CA ILE A 150 15.76 1.63 -4.76
C ILE A 150 16.33 0.66 -3.72
N ARG A 151 17.12 1.20 -2.80
CA ARG A 151 17.67 0.42 -1.68
C ARG A 151 17.40 1.08 -0.35
N ARG A 152 16.95 0.28 0.61
CA ARG A 152 16.88 0.68 2.02
C ARG A 152 18.29 0.84 2.57
N LYS A 153 18.42 1.62 3.67
CA LYS A 153 19.69 1.86 4.37
C LYS A 153 20.39 0.56 4.81
N ASP A 154 19.63 -0.49 5.10
CA ASP A 154 20.15 -1.82 5.46
C ASP A 154 20.58 -2.67 4.24
N GLY A 155 20.46 -2.14 3.03
CA GLY A 155 20.81 -2.82 1.78
C GLY A 155 19.65 -3.56 1.11
N THR A 156 18.48 -3.67 1.77
CA THR A 156 17.31 -4.36 1.22
C THR A 156 16.85 -3.69 -0.08
N PRO A 157 16.81 -4.40 -1.22
CA PRO A 157 16.32 -3.85 -2.49
C PRO A 157 14.80 -3.82 -2.57
N ALA A 158 14.26 -2.82 -3.25
CA ALA A 158 12.85 -2.75 -3.61
C ALA A 158 12.69 -2.10 -4.99
N VAL A 159 11.64 -2.47 -5.70
CA VAL A 159 11.27 -1.86 -6.97
C VAL A 159 10.00 -1.07 -6.85
N ILE A 160 9.96 0.04 -7.59
CA ILE A 160 8.79 0.88 -7.78
C ILE A 160 8.44 0.78 -9.26
N ALA A 161 7.31 0.15 -9.55
CA ALA A 161 6.74 0.09 -10.89
C ALA A 161 5.52 0.99 -10.97
N VAL A 162 5.40 1.74 -12.06
CA VAL A 162 4.29 2.67 -12.28
C VAL A 162 3.55 2.29 -13.55
N ASN A 163 2.22 2.40 -13.53
CA ASN A 163 1.43 2.40 -14.75
C ASN A 163 0.33 3.45 -14.71
N GLU A 164 0.14 4.12 -15.84
CA GLU A 164 -0.91 5.10 -16.04
C GLU A 164 -2.28 4.43 -16.15
N ARG A 165 -3.28 5.00 -15.49
CA ARG A 165 -4.68 4.56 -15.59
C ARG A 165 -5.62 5.76 -15.64
N ARG A 166 -5.90 6.28 -16.84
CA ARG A 166 -6.86 7.36 -17.19
C ARG A 166 -6.79 8.66 -16.36
N HIS A 167 -6.90 8.58 -15.03
CA HIS A 167 -7.00 9.68 -14.07
C HIS A 167 -6.09 9.52 -12.84
N PHE A 168 -5.33 8.43 -12.74
CA PHE A 168 -4.38 8.22 -11.64
C PHE A 168 -3.20 7.35 -12.06
N LEU A 169 -2.05 7.61 -11.46
CA LEU A 169 -0.91 6.72 -11.52
C LEU A 169 -1.07 5.61 -10.50
N ASN A 170 -1.05 4.37 -10.94
CA ASN A 170 -1.05 3.24 -10.03
C ASN A 170 0.40 2.80 -9.78
N VAL A 171 0.79 2.84 -8.50
CA VAL A 171 2.13 2.52 -8.05
C VAL A 171 2.15 1.14 -7.43
N HIS A 172 3.15 0.35 -7.81
CA HIS A 172 3.47 -0.95 -7.28
C HIS A 172 4.84 -0.91 -6.61
N PHE A 173 4.83 -0.88 -5.29
CA PHE A 173 6.03 -1.00 -4.47
C PHE A 173 6.24 -2.47 -4.07
N VAL A 174 7.40 -3.04 -4.38
CA VAL A 174 7.71 -4.45 -4.11
C VAL A 174 9.10 -4.57 -3.50
N VAL A 175 9.19 -5.16 -2.31
CA VAL A 175 10.48 -5.51 -1.71
C VAL A 175 10.97 -6.83 -2.32
N LEU A 176 12.23 -6.87 -2.71
CA LEU A 176 12.86 -8.03 -3.32
C LEU A 176 13.55 -8.87 -2.23
N TYR A 177 13.04 -10.07 -2.01
CA TYR A 177 13.64 -11.14 -1.21
C TYR A 177 14.00 -12.32 -2.12
#